data_AF-A0A969G8V6-F1
#
_entry.id   AF-A0A969G8V6-F1
#
_cell.length_a   1.000
_cell.length_b   1.000
_cell.length_c   1.000
_cell.angle_alpha   90.00
_cell.angle_beta   90.00
_cell.angle_gamma   90.00
#
_symmetry.space_group_name_H-M   'P 1'
#
loop_
_entity.id
_entity.type
_entity.pdbx_description
1 polymer ?
#
loop_
_entity_poly.entity_id
_entity_poly.type
_entity_poly.pdbx_seq_one_letter_code
_entity_poly.pdbx_strand_id
1 'polypeptide(L)'
;MKENEYLVVGAGNSGCDCAVEISRVAEHVSISLRSPQYIVPKFFLGKPTDTFNSSMLFLPKFIANPLRKLSLRFQVGNYEDYGLPNPDFPVIASHPTVNSELLYKIRHGKVHPKRGIEKIKGKTVYFKN
;
A
#
# COMPACT_ATOMS: atom_id res chain seq x y z
N MET A 1 -5.50 20.95 -7.52
CA MET A 1 -6.63 20.24 -6.91
C MET A 1 -7.89 21.01 -7.23
N LYS A 2 -8.82 20.36 -7.92
CA LYS A 2 -10.18 20.89 -8.14
C LYS A 2 -11.00 20.78 -6.86
N GLU A 3 -12.19 21.35 -6.87
CA GLU A 3 -13.19 21.14 -5.82
C GLU A 3 -13.49 19.64 -5.70
N ASN A 4 -13.52 19.11 -4.47
CA ASN A 4 -13.72 17.68 -4.15
C ASN A 4 -12.58 16.72 -4.57
N GLU A 5 -11.37 17.22 -4.84
CA GLU A 5 -10.17 16.38 -4.95
C GLU A 5 -9.43 16.28 -3.62
N TYR A 6 -9.16 15.05 -3.17
CA TYR A 6 -8.49 14.77 -1.91
C TYR A 6 -7.11 14.16 -2.14
N LEU A 7 -6.14 14.60 -1.35
CA LEU A 7 -4.80 14.03 -1.30
C LEU A 7 -4.51 13.52 0.10
N VAL A 8 -4.28 12.22 0.22
CA VAL A 8 -3.79 11.58 1.45
C VAL A 8 -2.27 11.43 1.34
N VAL A 9 -1.54 11.85 2.37
CA VAL A 9 -0.08 11.79 2.42
C VAL A 9 0.36 10.65 3.34
N GLY A 10 1.06 9.67 2.77
CA GLY A 10 1.53 8.47 3.47
C GLY A 10 0.58 7.28 3.33
N ALA A 11 1.16 6.08 3.25
CA ALA A 11 0.41 4.81 3.19
C ALA A 11 0.66 3.94 4.43
N GLY A 12 0.69 4.55 5.61
CA GLY A 12 0.48 3.82 6.86
C GLY A 12 -0.97 3.36 7.00
N ASN A 13 -1.29 2.56 8.02
CA ASN A 13 -2.65 2.04 8.26
C ASN A 13 -3.72 3.13 8.17
N SER A 14 -3.56 4.22 8.93
CA SER A 14 -4.52 5.34 8.92
C SER A 14 -4.63 6.04 7.56
N GLY A 15 -3.51 6.23 6.86
CA GLY A 15 -3.53 6.86 5.53
C GLY A 15 -4.27 6.00 4.51
N CYS A 16 -4.07 4.68 4.56
CA CYS A 16 -4.77 3.75 3.69
C CYS A 16 -6.28 3.72 4.00
N ASP A 17 -6.65 3.67 5.27
CA ASP A 17 -8.06 3.67 5.69
C ASP A 17 -8.75 4.99 5.30
N CYS A 18 -8.12 6.14 5.55
CA CYS A 18 -8.65 7.44 5.11
C CYS A 18 -8.83 7.49 3.59
N ALA A 19 -7.84 7.04 2.81
CA ALA A 19 -7.94 7.05 1.35
C ALA A 19 -9.10 6.16 0.86
N VAL A 20 -9.27 4.99 1.47
CA VAL A 20 -10.38 4.07 1.15
C VAL A 20 -11.72 4.71 1.50
N GLU A 21 -11.88 5.25 2.70
CA GLU A 21 -13.15 5.83 3.15
C GLU A 21 -13.54 7.07 2.34
N ILE A 22 -12.59 7.97 2.08
CA ILE A 22 -12.84 9.14 1.22
C ILE A 22 -13.22 8.69 -0.20
N SER A 23 -12.62 7.62 -0.73
CA SER A 23 -12.93 7.10 -2.07
C SER A 23 -14.36 6.55 -2.22
N ARG A 24 -15.10 6.37 -1.13
CA ARG A 24 -16.52 6.00 -1.17
C ARG A 24 -17.42 7.17 -1.55
N VAL A 25 -17.00 8.40 -1.27
CA VAL A 25 -17.81 9.62 -1.47
C VAL A 25 -17.20 10.61 -2.46
N ALA A 26 -15.87 10.62 -2.61
CA ALA A 26 -15.17 11.51 -3.53
C ALA A 26 -15.01 10.88 -4.91
N GLU A 27 -15.05 11.72 -5.95
CA GLU A 27 -14.78 11.29 -7.32
C GLU A 27 -13.30 10.96 -7.56
N HIS A 28 -12.40 11.68 -6.88
CA HIS A 28 -10.96 11.52 -7.08
C HIS A 28 -10.18 11.63 -5.77
N VAL A 29 -9.49 10.54 -5.41
CA VAL A 29 -8.60 10.48 -4.25
C VAL A 29 -7.20 10.08 -4.69
N SER A 30 -6.22 10.90 -4.37
CA SER A 30 -4.81 10.56 -4.55
C SER A 30 -4.18 10.13 -3.22
N ILE A 31 -3.28 9.14 -3.27
CA ILE A 31 -2.45 8.76 -2.12
C ILE A 31 -0.97 8.90 -2.49
N SER A 32 -0.23 9.72 -1.74
CA SER A 32 1.17 10.02 -1.99
C SER A 32 2.10 9.21 -1.08
N LEU A 33 3.01 8.44 -1.66
CA LEU A 33 4.04 7.68 -0.94
C LEU A 33 5.43 8.18 -1.29
N ARG A 34 6.23 8.53 -0.28
CA ARG A 34 7.65 8.90 -0.49
C ARG A 34 8.55 7.68 -0.66
N SER A 35 8.28 6.64 0.10
CA SER A 35 9.09 5.42 0.16
C SER A 35 8.21 4.21 -0.12
N PRO A 36 8.76 3.11 -0.67
CA PRO A 36 8.04 1.86 -0.79
C PRO A 36 7.51 1.37 0.57
N GLN A 37 6.30 0.84 0.59
CA GLN A 37 5.68 0.22 1.76
C GLN A 37 4.95 -1.04 1.33
N TYR A 38 5.06 -2.10 2.14
CA TYR A 38 4.25 -3.30 1.93
C TYR A 38 2.82 -3.04 2.39
N ILE A 39 1.84 -3.31 1.52
CA ILE A 39 0.41 -3.31 1.84
C ILE A 39 -0.05 -4.77 1.81
N VAL A 40 -0.39 -5.28 2.98
CA VAL A 40 -0.70 -6.69 3.19
C VAL A 40 -2.20 -6.85 3.46
N PRO A 41 -2.90 -7.79 2.80
CA PRO A 41 -4.29 -8.07 3.11
C PRO A 41 -4.47 -8.57 4.55
N LYS A 42 -5.60 -8.27 5.18
CA LYS A 42 -5.92 -8.77 6.54
C LYS A 42 -6.08 -10.29 6.59
N PHE A 43 -6.54 -10.89 5.50
CA PHE A 43 -6.82 -12.31 5.40
C PHE A 43 -6.14 -12.93 4.19
N PHE A 44 -5.59 -14.12 4.38
CA PHE A 44 -5.02 -14.97 3.35
C PHE A 44 -5.50 -16.40 3.52
N LEU A 45 -6.03 -17.01 2.45
CA LEU A 45 -6.61 -18.37 2.45
C LEU A 45 -7.62 -18.60 3.58
N GLY A 46 -8.46 -17.59 3.86
CA GLY A 46 -9.47 -17.64 4.92
C GLY A 46 -8.93 -17.55 6.34
N LYS A 47 -7.62 -17.33 6.53
CA LYS A 47 -6.98 -17.16 7.85
C LYS A 47 -6.37 -15.77 7.99
N PRO A 48 -6.23 -15.24 9.21
CA PRO A 48 -5.48 -14.00 9.44
C PRO A 48 -4.05 -14.13 8.93
N THR A 49 -3.57 -13.10 8.23
CA THR A 49 -2.20 -13.10 7.67
C THR A 49 -1.13 -13.25 8.77
N ASP A 50 -1.44 -12.79 9.99
CA ASP A 50 -0.57 -12.97 11.16
C ASP A 50 -0.37 -14.43 11.56
N THR A 51 -1.37 -15.30 11.37
CA THR A 51 -1.24 -16.74 11.62
C THR A 51 -0.24 -17.38 10.65
N PHE A 52 -0.27 -16.96 9.39
CA PHE A 52 0.70 -17.41 8.39
C PHE A 52 2.10 -16.88 8.73
N ASN A 53 2.18 -15.63 9.16
CA ASN A 53 3.43 -15.01 9.57
C ASN A 53 4.08 -15.73 10.77
N SER A 54 3.28 -16.14 11.75
CA SER A 54 3.73 -16.89 12.94
C SER A 54 4.26 -18.28 12.60
N SER A 55 3.66 -18.96 11.61
CA SER A 55 4.14 -20.28 11.17
C SER A 55 5.56 -20.25 10.58
N MET A 56 5.97 -19.10 10.03
CA MET A 56 7.30 -18.90 9.43
C MET A 56 8.38 -18.44 10.44
N LEU A 57 8.03 -18.24 11.71
CA LEU A 57 9.00 -17.83 12.74
C LEU A 57 10.02 -18.93 13.07
N PHE A 58 9.67 -20.20 12.85
CA PHE A 58 10.54 -21.36 13.12
C PHE A 58 11.57 -21.61 12.00
N LEU A 59 11.47 -20.92 10.86
CA LEU A 59 12.39 -21.07 9.74
C LEU A 59 13.58 -20.11 9.85
N PRO A 60 14.79 -20.52 9.44
CA PRO A 60 15.92 -19.61 9.28
C PRO A 60 15.56 -18.41 8.37
N LYS A 61 16.04 -17.21 8.72
CA LYS A 61 15.71 -15.95 8.02
C LYS A 61 15.98 -15.99 6.51
N PHE A 62 17.01 -16.69 6.07
CA PHE A 62 17.37 -16.81 4.65
C PHE A 62 16.34 -17.60 3.83
N ILE A 63 15.51 -18.45 4.47
CA ILE A 63 14.40 -19.18 3.85
C ILE A 63 13.09 -18.42 4.05
N ALA A 64 12.84 -17.92 5.27
CA ALA A 64 11.58 -17.25 5.61
C ALA A 64 11.36 -15.95 4.81
N ASN A 65 12.41 -15.16 4.56
CA ASN A 65 12.31 -13.89 3.85
C ASN A 65 11.87 -14.04 2.38
N PRO A 66 12.52 -14.87 1.53
CA PRO A 66 12.07 -15.06 0.15
C PRO A 66 10.68 -15.71 0.10
N LEU A 67 10.36 -16.66 0.99
CA LEU A 67 9.01 -17.25 1.06
C LEU A 67 7.93 -16.23 1.40
N ARG A 68 8.17 -15.31 2.36
CA ARG A 68 7.23 -14.22 2.67
C ARG A 68 7.05 -13.29 1.49
N LYS A 69 8.14 -12.86 0.84
CA LYS A 69 8.08 -11.98 -0.34
C LYS A 69 7.31 -12.66 -1.48
N LEU A 70 7.56 -13.94 -1.71
CA LEU A 70 6.86 -14.73 -2.73
C LEU A 70 5.38 -14.91 -2.40
N SER A 71 5.05 -15.26 -1.15
CA SER A 71 3.67 -15.39 -0.69
C SER A 71 2.90 -14.08 -0.86
N LEU A 72 3.49 -12.94 -0.49
CA LEU A 72 2.87 -11.63 -0.72
C LEU A 72 2.69 -11.36 -2.22
N ARG A 73 3.68 -11.67 -3.05
CA ARG A 73 3.58 -11.50 -4.50
C ARG A 73 2.46 -12.36 -5.10
N PHE A 74 2.24 -13.57 -4.59
CA PHE A 74 1.09 -14.40 -4.99
C PHE A 74 -0.25 -13.80 -4.53
N GLN A 75 -0.28 -13.16 -3.38
CA GLN A 75 -1.50 -12.57 -2.81
C GLN A 75 -1.92 -11.29 -3.52
N VAL A 76 -0.98 -10.38 -3.74
CA VAL A 76 -1.28 -9.03 -4.22
C VAL A 76 -0.70 -8.72 -5.60
N GLY A 77 0.17 -9.56 -6.15
CA GLY A 77 0.88 -9.27 -7.41
C GLY A 77 2.05 -8.31 -7.23
N ASN A 78 2.47 -7.63 -8.30
CA ASN A 78 3.52 -6.62 -8.23
C ASN A 78 2.91 -5.26 -7.86
N TYR A 79 3.58 -4.49 -7.01
CA TYR A 79 3.09 -3.16 -6.60
C TYR A 79 3.12 -2.14 -7.75
N GLU A 80 4.05 -2.30 -8.68
CA GLU A 80 4.13 -1.49 -9.91
C GLU A 80 2.85 -1.56 -10.75
N ASP A 81 2.15 -2.70 -10.74
CA ASP A 81 0.88 -2.86 -11.45
C ASP A 81 -0.25 -2.01 -10.84
N TYR A 82 -0.05 -1.52 -9.62
CA TYR A 82 -0.92 -0.56 -8.92
C TYR A 82 -0.40 0.88 -9.05
N GLY A 83 0.74 1.11 -9.71
CA GLY A 83 1.44 2.40 -9.70
C GLY A 83 2.15 2.71 -8.37
N LEU A 84 2.34 1.70 -7.51
CA LEU A 84 3.06 1.81 -6.25
C LEU A 84 4.53 1.40 -6.44
N PRO A 85 5.48 2.04 -5.73
CA PRO A 85 6.87 1.61 -5.76
C PRO A 85 7.03 0.21 -5.13
N ASN A 86 7.73 -0.69 -5.82
CA ASN A 86 8.06 -2.01 -5.29
C ASN A 86 9.04 -1.89 -4.10
N PRO A 87 8.73 -2.50 -2.94
CA PRO A 87 9.68 -2.56 -1.83
C PRO A 87 10.84 -3.52 -2.12
N ASP A 88 12.08 -3.09 -1.84
CA ASP A 88 13.29 -3.89 -2.02
C ASP A 88 13.98 -4.30 -0.70
N PHE A 89 13.24 -4.22 0.41
CA PHE A 89 13.70 -4.62 1.73
C PHE A 89 12.89 -5.82 2.26
N PRO A 90 13.39 -6.56 3.26
CA PRO A 90 12.65 -7.66 3.87
C PRO A 90 11.30 -7.20 4.43
N VAL A 91 10.24 -7.98 4.22
CA VAL A 91 8.86 -7.66 4.66
C VAL A 91 8.78 -7.30 6.14
N ILE A 92 9.49 -8.06 6.98
CA ILE A 92 9.55 -7.88 8.44
C ILE A 92 10.45 -6.72 8.90
N ALA A 93 11.25 -6.13 8.01
CA ALA A 93 12.11 -5.00 8.35
C ALA A 93 11.32 -3.66 8.37
N SER A 94 10.15 -3.63 7.75
CA SER A 94 9.19 -2.55 7.88
C SER A 94 7.97 -3.03 8.66
N HIS A 95 7.30 -2.17 9.41
CA HIS A 95 5.92 -2.44 9.80
C HIS A 95 5.04 -2.41 8.54
N PRO A 96 4.53 -3.57 8.06
CA PRO A 96 3.66 -3.57 6.89
C PRO A 96 2.34 -2.90 7.23
N THR A 97 1.76 -2.23 6.25
CA THR A 97 0.42 -1.67 6.37
C THR A 97 -0.58 -2.76 6.08
N VAL A 98 -1.52 -3.00 6.99
CA VAL A 98 -2.52 -4.07 6.85
C VAL A 98 -3.83 -3.47 6.36
N ASN A 99 -4.09 -3.60 5.06
CA ASN A 99 -5.30 -3.06 4.45
C ASN A 99 -5.74 -3.93 3.26
N SER A 100 -7.00 -4.40 3.29
CA SER A 100 -7.57 -5.27 2.26
C SER A 100 -8.27 -4.52 1.12
N GLU A 101 -8.62 -3.24 1.32
CA GLU A 101 -9.43 -2.48 0.37
C GLU A 101 -8.61 -1.53 -0.50
N LEU A 102 -7.45 -1.04 -0.04
CA LEU A 102 -6.68 -0.03 -0.75
C LEU A 102 -6.26 -0.50 -2.15
N LEU A 103 -5.63 -1.66 -2.24
CA LEU A 103 -5.20 -2.22 -3.54
C LEU A 103 -6.39 -2.48 -4.47
N TYR A 104 -7.52 -2.92 -3.91
CA TYR A 104 -8.77 -3.10 -4.64
C TYR A 104 -9.29 -1.75 -5.19
N LYS A 105 -9.34 -0.71 -4.37
CA LYS A 105 -9.77 0.64 -4.78
C LYS A 105 -8.84 1.26 -5.82
N ILE A 106 -7.53 0.99 -5.73
CA ILE A 106 -6.57 1.41 -6.75
C ILE A 106 -6.87 0.73 -8.09
N ARG A 107 -7.09 -0.59 -8.09
CA ARG A 107 -7.45 -1.34 -9.32
C ARG A 107 -8.75 -0.86 -9.95
N HIS A 108 -9.70 -0.40 -9.14
CA HIS A 108 -10.97 0.16 -9.61
C HIS A 108 -10.88 1.65 -10.00
N GLY A 109 -9.69 2.24 -9.98
CA GLY A 109 -9.49 3.65 -10.34
C GLY A 109 -10.15 4.64 -9.38
N LYS A 110 -10.43 4.23 -8.14
CA LYS A 110 -11.02 5.08 -7.09
C LYS A 110 -9.97 5.76 -6.22
N VAL A 111 -8.78 5.16 -6.12
CA VAL A 111 -7.62 5.74 -5.44
C VAL A 111 -6.44 5.74 -6.42
N HIS A 112 -5.74 6.86 -6.52
CA HIS A 112 -4.65 7.06 -7.47
C HIS A 112 -3.31 7.24 -6.73
N PRO A 113 -2.40 6.26 -6.82
CA PRO A 113 -1.08 6.40 -6.22
C PRO A 113 -0.26 7.51 -6.89
N LYS A 114 0.46 8.26 -6.07
CA LYS A 114 1.41 9.29 -6.45
C LYS A 114 2.73 9.07 -5.71
N ARG A 115 3.83 9.45 -6.36
CA ARG A 115 5.15 9.53 -5.72
C ARG A 115 5.17 10.63 -4.67
N GLY A 116 6.27 10.73 -3.92
CA GLY A 116 6.42 11.76 -2.90
C GLY A 116 6.22 13.17 -3.45
N ILE A 117 5.66 14.05 -2.63
CA ILE A 117 5.46 15.47 -2.97
C ILE A 117 6.83 16.14 -3.13
N GLU A 118 7.00 16.88 -4.23
CA GLU A 118 8.16 17.72 -4.52
C GLU A 118 7.93 19.15 -4.03
N LYS A 119 6.81 19.76 -4.40
CA LYS A 119 6.43 21.12 -3.99
C LYS A 119 4.92 21.34 -4.07
N ILE A 120 4.45 22.36 -3.37
CA ILE A 120 3.05 22.80 -3.40
C ILE A 120 3.03 24.27 -3.80
N LYS A 121 2.20 24.63 -4.78
CA LYS A 121 1.98 26.01 -5.23
C LYS A 121 0.48 26.31 -5.22
N GLY A 122 0.02 27.07 -4.23
CA GLY A 122 -1.41 27.31 -4.03
C GLY A 122 -2.18 26.00 -3.87
N LYS A 123 -3.16 25.75 -4.75
CA LYS A 123 -3.95 24.50 -4.76
C LYS A 123 -3.33 23.38 -5.61
N THR A 124 -2.13 23.56 -6.15
CA THR A 124 -1.47 22.58 -7.03
C THR A 124 -0.34 21.86 -6.31
N VAL A 125 -0.36 20.53 -6.35
CA VAL A 125 0.67 19.66 -5.77
C VAL A 125 1.49 19.06 -6.91
N TYR A 126 2.81 19.16 -6.80
CA TYR A 126 3.77 18.57 -7.73
C TYR A 126 4.39 17.34 -7.06
N PHE A 127 4.44 16.23 -7.78
CA PHE A 127 4.99 14.96 -7.30
C PHE A 127 6.30 14.68 -8.01
N LYS A 128 7.18 13.93 -7.33
CA LYS A 128 8.40 13.40 -7.94
C LYS A 128 8.06 12.43 -9.07
N ASN A 129 8.99 12.27 -10.01
CA ASN A 129 8.93 11.22 -11.03
C ASN A 129 9.11 9.82 -10.42
#